data_AF-A0A957GSE8-F1
#
_entry.id   AF-A0A957GSE8-F1
#
_cell.length_a   1.000
_cell.length_b   1.000
_cell.length_c   1.000
_cell.angle_alpha   90.00
_cell.angle_beta   90.00
_cell.angle_gamma   90.00
#
_symmetry.space_group_name_H-M   'P 1'
#
loop_
_entity.id
_entity.type
_entity.pdbx_description
1 polymer ?
#
loop_
_entity_poly.entity_id
_entity_poly.type
_entity_poly.pdbx_seq_one_letter_code
_entity_poly.pdbx_strand_id
1 'polypeptide(L)'
;AQAAANFYGIVIAPGEEFSFNKYLGSISEADGYEEGLIIVGGQTIKGIGGGVCQVSTTVFQTVFYAGFPVTERWQHGYMLGYYNDGEGPGMDATVYDPIVDFKFINNTPYYLLIENYYNEIEESLTFKFYSTGMGRRVEKSGPVFGDIVPAPPQSEDVWQFDPDMESGTVRQIDWATEGATVTVGRTVYNA
;
A
#
# COMPACT_ATOMS: atom_id res chain seq x y z
N ALA A 1 -5.14 -11.66 -7.43
CA ALA A 1 -6.05 -10.71 -6.76
C ALA A 1 -6.78 -9.87 -7.80
N GLN A 2 -8.12 -9.88 -7.81
CA GLN A 2 -8.98 -9.11 -8.73
C GLN A 2 -8.58 -7.63 -8.81
N ALA A 3 -8.22 -7.01 -7.68
CA ALA A 3 -7.78 -5.62 -7.62
C ALA A 3 -6.62 -5.31 -8.58
N ALA A 4 -5.67 -6.23 -8.75
CA ALA A 4 -4.53 -6.03 -9.63
C ALA A 4 -4.93 -6.05 -11.12
N ALA A 5 -5.97 -6.79 -11.49
CA ALA A 5 -6.40 -6.93 -12.89
C ALA A 5 -6.85 -5.58 -13.50
N ASN A 6 -7.39 -4.68 -12.68
CA ASN A 6 -7.82 -3.34 -13.11
C ASN A 6 -6.65 -2.43 -13.50
N PHE A 7 -5.40 -2.82 -13.18
CA PHE A 7 -4.21 -2.02 -13.49
C PHE A 7 -3.43 -2.51 -14.71
N TYR A 8 -3.92 -3.52 -15.43
CA TYR A 8 -3.26 -4.01 -16.63
C TYR A 8 -3.56 -3.11 -17.85
N GLY A 9 -2.52 -2.59 -18.49
CA GLY A 9 -2.65 -1.84 -19.75
C GLY A 9 -3.05 -0.37 -19.58
N ILE A 10 -2.90 0.20 -18.38
CA ILE A 10 -3.17 1.61 -18.14
C ILE A 10 -2.12 2.47 -18.86
N VAL A 11 -2.57 3.52 -19.54
CA VAL A 11 -1.70 4.50 -20.20
C VAL A 11 -1.91 5.87 -19.55
N ILE A 12 -0.85 6.43 -18.99
CA ILE A 12 -0.84 7.75 -18.34
C ILE A 12 -0.13 8.75 -19.26
N ALA A 13 -0.85 9.78 -19.66
CA ALA A 13 -0.36 10.81 -20.57
C ALA A 13 0.73 11.70 -19.94
N PRO A 14 1.56 12.37 -20.75
CA PRO A 14 2.44 13.44 -20.26
C PRO A 14 1.67 14.48 -19.46
N GLY A 15 2.10 14.73 -18.22
CA GLY A 15 1.46 15.67 -17.29
C GLY A 15 0.18 15.15 -16.61
N GLU A 16 -0.28 13.95 -16.92
CA GLU A 16 -1.45 13.35 -16.27
C GLU A 16 -1.10 12.88 -14.85
N GLU A 17 -2.05 13.10 -13.93
CA GLU A 17 -2.01 12.53 -12.59
C GLU A 17 -2.76 11.19 -12.56
N PHE A 18 -2.04 10.17 -12.11
CA PHE A 18 -2.61 8.88 -11.75
C PHE A 18 -3.26 8.96 -10.37
N SER A 19 -4.44 8.35 -10.22
CA SER A 19 -5.11 8.11 -8.94
C SER A 19 -5.41 6.63 -8.82
N PHE A 20 -4.96 6.01 -7.73
CA PHE A 20 -5.14 4.58 -7.51
C PHE A 20 -6.63 4.24 -7.44
N ASN A 21 -7.41 4.96 -6.62
CA ASN A 21 -8.83 4.72 -6.46
C ASN A 21 -9.61 4.91 -7.77
N LYS A 22 -9.22 5.88 -8.62
CA LYS A 22 -9.84 6.08 -9.95
C LYS A 22 -9.75 4.84 -10.82
N TYR A 23 -8.61 4.15 -10.82
CA TYR A 23 -8.39 2.95 -11.62
C TYR A 23 -8.84 1.67 -10.92
N LEU A 24 -8.79 1.63 -9.60
CA LEU A 24 -9.33 0.53 -8.80
C LEU A 24 -10.82 0.35 -9.07
N GLY A 25 -11.58 1.45 -9.12
CA GLY A 25 -13.04 1.42 -9.24
C GLY A 25 -13.73 0.96 -7.95
N SER A 26 -14.97 0.52 -8.07
CA SER A 26 -15.78 0.05 -6.94
C SER A 26 -15.22 -1.25 -6.36
N ILE A 27 -15.22 -1.35 -5.03
CA ILE A 27 -14.82 -2.55 -4.28
C ILE A 27 -16.10 -3.23 -3.80
N SER A 28 -16.53 -4.30 -4.47
CA SER A 28 -17.67 -5.11 -4.06
C SER A 28 -17.48 -6.59 -4.40
N GLU A 29 -18.23 -7.49 -3.74
CA GLU A 29 -18.26 -8.91 -4.11
C GLU A 29 -18.69 -9.10 -5.59
N ALA A 30 -19.61 -8.27 -6.08
CA ALA A 30 -20.09 -8.31 -7.46
C ALA A 30 -18.98 -7.97 -8.47
N ASP A 31 -18.01 -7.16 -8.04
CA ASP A 31 -16.83 -6.79 -8.83
C ASP A 31 -15.69 -7.81 -8.71
N GLY A 32 -15.93 -8.94 -8.01
CA GLY A 32 -15.00 -10.05 -7.85
C GLY A 32 -14.00 -9.87 -6.71
N TYR A 33 -14.23 -8.93 -5.80
CA TYR A 33 -13.40 -8.78 -4.60
C TYR A 33 -13.79 -9.82 -3.54
N GLU A 34 -12.78 -10.42 -2.92
CA GLU A 34 -12.97 -11.38 -1.84
C GLU A 34 -12.88 -10.69 -0.47
N GLU A 35 -13.50 -11.33 0.52
CA GLU A 35 -13.32 -10.95 1.92
C GLU A 35 -11.89 -11.26 2.36
N GLY A 36 -11.22 -10.28 2.97
CA GLY A 36 -9.93 -10.46 3.60
C GLY A 36 -9.75 -9.49 4.76
N LEU A 37 -8.53 -9.40 5.28
CA LEU A 37 -8.21 -8.48 6.37
C LEU A 37 -8.07 -7.05 5.83
N ILE A 38 -8.77 -6.12 6.46
CA ILE A 38 -8.71 -4.68 6.21
C ILE A 38 -8.45 -3.94 7.53
N ILE A 39 -7.94 -2.71 7.45
CA ILE A 39 -7.66 -1.87 8.61
C ILE A 39 -8.61 -0.69 8.61
N VAL A 40 -9.47 -0.60 9.62
CA VAL A 40 -10.45 0.49 9.77
C VAL A 40 -10.44 0.96 11.21
N GLY A 41 -10.35 2.29 11.42
CA GLY A 41 -10.39 2.87 12.77
C GLY A 41 -9.26 2.41 13.69
N GLY A 42 -8.13 1.94 13.13
CA GLY A 42 -7.00 1.41 13.90
C GLY A 42 -7.13 -0.06 14.30
N GLN A 43 -8.06 -0.80 13.72
CA GLN A 43 -8.28 -2.23 14.00
C GLN A 43 -8.26 -3.06 12.72
N THR A 44 -7.70 -4.27 12.81
CA THR A 44 -7.82 -5.29 11.77
C THR A 44 -9.20 -5.95 11.86
N ILE A 45 -10.00 -5.82 10.81
CA ILE A 45 -11.30 -6.50 10.68
C ILE A 45 -11.36 -7.29 9.37
N LYS A 46 -12.31 -8.22 9.28
CA LYS A 46 -12.65 -8.81 7.97
C LYS A 46 -13.53 -7.85 7.18
N GLY A 47 -13.24 -7.72 5.89
CA GLY A 47 -14.06 -6.95 4.97
C GLY A 47 -13.69 -7.20 3.51
N ILE A 48 -14.54 -6.74 2.60
CA ILE A 48 -14.34 -6.90 1.16
C ILE A 48 -13.17 -6.01 0.72
N GLY A 49 -12.27 -6.56 -0.10
CA GLY A 49 -11.11 -5.82 -0.61
C GLY A 49 -9.80 -6.11 0.13
N GLY A 50 -9.71 -7.26 0.80
CA GLY A 50 -8.44 -7.75 1.33
C GLY A 50 -7.34 -7.77 0.25
N GLY A 51 -6.16 -7.25 0.58
CA GLY A 51 -5.01 -7.20 -0.32
C GLY A 51 -4.94 -5.97 -1.25
N VAL A 52 -5.95 -5.08 -1.26
CA VAL A 52 -5.89 -3.84 -2.07
C VAL A 52 -4.72 -2.94 -1.64
N CYS A 53 -4.47 -2.78 -0.34
CA CYS A 53 -3.35 -1.97 0.14
C CYS A 53 -1.97 -2.56 -0.22
N GLN A 54 -1.88 -3.88 -0.41
CA GLN A 54 -0.65 -4.51 -0.92
C GLN A 54 -0.41 -4.09 -2.38
N VAL A 55 -1.46 -4.09 -3.21
CA VAL A 55 -1.39 -3.62 -4.61
C VAL A 55 -0.97 -2.15 -4.66
N SER A 56 -1.62 -1.28 -3.89
CA SER A 56 -1.25 0.15 -3.77
C SER A 56 0.21 0.32 -3.34
N THR A 57 0.67 -0.45 -2.35
CA THR A 57 2.05 -0.43 -1.88
C THR A 57 3.04 -0.84 -2.99
N THR A 58 2.74 -1.89 -3.76
CA THR A 58 3.60 -2.30 -4.90
C THR A 58 3.65 -1.23 -6.00
N VAL A 59 2.53 -0.58 -6.30
CA VAL A 59 2.50 0.56 -7.24
C VAL A 59 3.33 1.72 -6.71
N PHE A 60 3.17 2.06 -5.43
CA PHE A 60 3.95 3.12 -4.79
C PHE A 60 5.44 2.85 -4.83
N GLN A 61 5.89 1.65 -4.47
CA GLN A 61 7.31 1.28 -4.54
C GLN A 61 7.84 1.38 -5.97
N THR A 62 7.07 0.95 -6.96
CA THR A 62 7.42 1.09 -8.39
C THR A 62 7.57 2.57 -8.78
N VAL A 63 6.62 3.41 -8.39
CA VAL A 63 6.63 4.87 -8.60
C VAL A 63 7.80 5.54 -7.89
N PHE A 64 8.11 5.09 -6.68
CA PHE A 64 9.22 5.57 -5.87
C PHE A 64 10.53 5.41 -6.64
N TYR A 65 10.81 4.20 -7.12
CA TYR A 65 12.04 3.85 -7.84
C TYR A 65 12.08 4.34 -9.29
N ALA A 66 10.93 4.52 -9.94
CA ALA A 66 10.85 5.16 -11.25
C ALA A 66 11.10 6.69 -11.19
N GLY A 67 11.11 7.26 -9.98
CA GLY A 67 11.40 8.69 -9.77
C GLY A 67 10.29 9.62 -10.22
N PHE A 68 9.03 9.14 -10.22
CA PHE A 68 7.88 10.01 -10.44
C PHE A 68 7.54 10.80 -9.16
N PRO A 69 7.10 12.08 -9.29
CA PRO A 69 6.63 12.84 -8.14
C PRO A 69 5.33 12.24 -7.59
N VAL A 70 5.34 11.92 -6.30
CA VAL A 70 4.17 11.45 -5.56
C VAL A 70 3.44 12.69 -5.06
N THR A 71 2.15 12.79 -5.37
CA THR A 71 1.30 13.94 -5.01
C THR A 71 0.40 13.63 -3.82
N GLU A 72 0.09 12.36 -3.59
CA GLU A 72 -0.63 11.87 -2.42
C GLU A 72 -0.13 10.48 -2.02
N ARG A 73 0.20 10.29 -0.74
CA ARG A 73 0.54 8.99 -0.16
C ARG A 73 0.26 9.01 1.34
N TRP A 74 -0.39 7.96 1.81
CA TRP A 74 -0.71 7.75 3.22
C TRP A 74 -0.08 6.46 3.72
N GLN A 75 0.43 6.48 4.94
CA GLN A 75 0.87 5.29 5.66
C GLN A 75 -0.31 4.56 6.31
N HIS A 76 -0.15 3.28 6.60
CA HIS A 76 -1.12 2.54 7.42
C HIS A 76 -1.18 3.12 8.84
N GLY A 77 -2.31 2.91 9.53
CA GLY A 77 -2.54 3.42 10.89
C GLY A 77 -1.57 2.86 11.94
N TYR A 78 -0.90 1.75 11.63
CA TYR A 78 0.17 1.16 12.43
C TYR A 78 1.15 0.42 11.53
N MET A 79 2.34 0.18 12.07
CA MET A 79 3.41 -0.53 11.36
C MET A 79 3.05 -2.00 11.19
N LEU A 80 2.96 -2.44 9.94
CA LEU A 80 2.65 -3.82 9.58
C LEU A 80 3.93 -4.63 9.47
N GLY A 81 4.05 -5.69 10.26
CA GLY A 81 5.27 -6.49 10.37
C GLY A 81 5.75 -7.06 9.04
N TYR A 82 4.84 -7.45 8.14
CA TYR A 82 5.20 -8.04 6.86
C TYR A 82 5.85 -7.05 5.86
N TYR A 83 5.80 -5.73 6.11
CA TYR A 83 6.58 -4.77 5.31
C TYR A 83 8.04 -4.64 5.79
N ASN A 84 8.39 -5.24 6.94
CA ASN A 84 9.77 -5.24 7.44
C ASN A 84 10.69 -6.15 6.62
N ASP A 85 10.14 -7.19 6.01
CA ASP A 85 10.89 -8.18 5.22
C ASP A 85 11.15 -7.71 3.77
N GLY A 86 10.59 -6.57 3.36
CA GLY A 86 10.74 -5.99 2.02
C GLY A 86 11.51 -4.67 2.02
N GLU A 87 10.90 -3.63 1.45
CA GLU A 87 11.48 -2.28 1.34
C GLU A 87 11.66 -1.55 2.70
N GLY A 88 11.12 -2.14 3.76
CA GLY A 88 11.18 -1.66 5.12
C GLY A 88 10.09 -0.65 5.46
N PRO A 89 9.98 -0.26 6.74
CA PRO A 89 9.00 0.71 7.19
C PRO A 89 9.14 2.06 6.48
N GLY A 90 7.98 2.71 6.28
CA GLY A 90 7.89 3.96 5.51
C GLY A 90 7.79 3.76 4.00
N MET A 91 7.79 2.51 3.51
CA MET A 91 7.67 2.16 2.08
C MET A 91 6.32 1.54 1.72
N ASP A 92 5.28 1.83 2.50
CA ASP A 92 3.90 1.39 2.31
C ASP A 92 3.00 2.51 1.78
N ALA A 93 1.90 2.18 1.10
CA ALA A 93 0.88 3.15 0.70
C ALA A 93 -0.51 2.55 0.90
N THR A 94 -1.22 3.04 1.91
CA THR A 94 -2.61 2.62 2.16
C THR A 94 -3.58 3.40 1.28
N VAL A 95 -4.73 2.77 0.99
CA VAL A 95 -5.85 3.37 0.25
C VAL A 95 -7.16 2.98 0.91
N TYR A 96 -8.14 3.88 0.87
CA TYR A 96 -9.49 3.68 1.38
C TYR A 96 -10.42 4.60 0.61
N ASP A 97 -11.09 4.06 -0.41
CA ASP A 97 -11.98 4.84 -1.27
C ASP A 97 -13.17 5.43 -0.47
N PRO A 98 -13.56 6.69 -0.71
CA PRO A 98 -12.91 7.71 -1.56
C PRO A 98 -11.98 8.66 -0.79
N ILE A 99 -11.70 8.38 0.50
CA ILE A 99 -11.11 9.34 1.44
C ILE A 99 -9.57 9.33 1.40
N VAL A 100 -8.97 8.17 1.15
CA VAL A 100 -7.51 7.95 1.18
C VAL A 100 -7.09 7.36 -0.15
N ASP A 101 -6.18 8.03 -0.86
CA ASP A 101 -5.73 7.62 -2.19
C ASP A 101 -4.20 7.62 -2.31
N PHE A 102 -3.69 6.93 -3.34
CA PHE A 102 -2.31 7.05 -3.77
C PHE A 102 -2.26 7.71 -5.14
N LYS A 103 -1.54 8.84 -5.25
CA LYS A 103 -1.45 9.64 -6.48
C LYS A 103 -0.02 9.98 -6.85
N PHE A 104 0.25 10.00 -8.14
CA PHE A 104 1.51 10.47 -8.69
C PHE A 104 1.30 11.12 -10.06
N ILE A 105 2.22 11.99 -10.46
CA ILE A 105 2.17 12.67 -11.76
C ILE A 105 3.20 12.10 -12.73
N ASN A 106 2.78 11.83 -13.97
CA ASN A 106 3.72 11.58 -15.06
C ASN A 106 4.33 12.90 -15.52
N ASN A 107 5.42 13.33 -14.86
CA ASN A 107 6.14 14.56 -15.22
C ASN A 107 7.13 14.38 -16.39
N THR A 108 6.93 13.40 -17.26
CA THR A 108 7.75 13.16 -18.45
C THR A 108 7.01 13.62 -19.71
N PRO A 109 7.71 13.90 -20.83
CA PRO A 109 7.05 14.22 -22.10
C PRO A 109 6.53 12.98 -22.84
N TYR A 110 6.58 11.80 -22.22
CA TYR A 110 6.24 10.52 -22.84
C TYR A 110 5.09 9.85 -22.09
N TYR A 111 4.34 9.01 -22.81
CA TYR A 111 3.33 8.17 -22.19
C TYR A 111 3.98 7.13 -21.28
N LEU A 112 3.31 6.81 -20.19
CA LEU A 112 3.68 5.74 -19.27
C LEU A 112 2.64 4.62 -19.39
N LEU A 113 3.07 3.43 -19.80
CA LEU A 113 2.26 2.21 -19.77
C LEU A 113 2.52 1.47 -18.45
N ILE A 114 1.45 1.09 -17.77
CA ILE A 114 1.47 0.27 -16.56
C ILE A 114 0.91 -1.10 -16.91
N GLU A 115 1.67 -2.14 -16.58
CA GLU A 115 1.23 -3.53 -16.63
C GLU A 115 1.52 -4.21 -15.29
N ASN A 116 0.80 -5.29 -15.02
CA ASN A 116 1.03 -6.12 -13.85
C ASN A 116 0.92 -7.61 -14.19
N TYR A 117 1.66 -8.42 -13.45
CA TYR A 117 1.74 -9.87 -13.66
C TYR A 117 1.70 -10.57 -12.31
N TYR A 118 0.79 -11.52 -12.16
CA TYR A 118 0.68 -12.35 -10.96
C TYR A 118 1.25 -13.74 -11.24
N ASN A 119 2.11 -14.22 -10.34
CA ASN A 119 2.64 -15.57 -10.36
C ASN A 119 1.99 -16.37 -9.23
N GLU A 120 1.13 -17.32 -9.57
CA GLU A 120 0.41 -18.16 -8.60
C GLU A 120 1.34 -19.07 -7.77
N ILE A 121 2.44 -19.55 -8.36
CA ILE A 121 3.36 -20.49 -7.69
C ILE A 121 4.19 -19.77 -6.62
N GLU A 122 4.61 -18.55 -6.92
CA GLU A 122 5.42 -17.71 -6.03
C GLU A 122 4.56 -16.79 -5.15
N GLU A 123 3.25 -16.80 -5.36
CA GLU A 123 2.28 -15.87 -4.75
C GLU A 123 2.71 -14.40 -4.89
N SER A 124 3.34 -14.05 -6.02
CA SER A 124 4.00 -12.76 -6.23
C SER A 124 3.27 -11.89 -7.25
N LEU A 125 3.18 -10.59 -6.98
CA LEU A 125 2.61 -9.59 -7.90
C LEU A 125 3.71 -8.61 -8.33
N THR A 126 3.93 -8.52 -9.64
CA THR A 126 4.92 -7.61 -10.23
C THR A 126 4.21 -6.51 -11.01
N PHE A 127 4.58 -5.25 -10.76
CA PHE A 127 4.22 -4.11 -11.62
C PHE A 127 5.39 -3.74 -12.52
N LYS A 128 5.08 -3.40 -13.77
CA LYS A 128 6.06 -2.94 -14.77
C LYS A 128 5.59 -1.65 -15.39
N PHE A 129 6.49 -0.67 -15.40
CA PHE A 129 6.26 0.67 -15.90
C PHE A 129 7.12 0.86 -17.14
N TYR A 130 6.49 1.11 -18.28
CA TYR A 130 7.15 1.27 -19.57
C TYR A 130 7.00 2.70 -20.07
N SER A 131 8.13 3.34 -20.36
CA SER A 131 8.17 4.66 -20.98
C SER A 131 9.52 4.86 -21.66
N THR A 132 9.70 6.00 -22.34
CA THR A 132 11.01 6.38 -22.86
C THR A 132 11.93 6.74 -21.69
N GLY A 133 13.12 6.13 -21.66
CA GLY A 133 14.09 6.35 -20.60
C GLY A 133 14.56 7.80 -20.54
N MET A 134 14.34 8.45 -19.39
CA MET A 134 14.80 9.82 -19.10
C MET A 134 16.23 9.86 -18.52
N GLY A 135 16.88 8.69 -18.39
CA GLY A 135 18.17 8.54 -17.69
C GLY A 135 18.11 8.90 -16.20
N ARG A 136 16.92 8.87 -15.60
CA ARG A 136 16.75 9.12 -14.16
C ARG A 136 17.45 8.05 -13.33
N ARG A 137 18.06 8.48 -12.23
CA ARG A 137 18.62 7.61 -11.20
C ARG A 137 17.98 7.97 -9.86
N VAL A 138 17.50 6.98 -9.13
CA VAL A 138 16.90 7.17 -7.81
C VAL A 138 17.81 6.54 -6.76
N GLU A 139 18.07 7.28 -5.69
CA GLU A 139 18.71 6.78 -4.48
C GLU A 139 17.74 6.86 -3.31
N LYS A 140 17.60 5.75 -2.59
CA LYS A 140 16.86 5.65 -1.33
C LYS A 140 17.85 5.81 -0.16
N SER A 141 17.46 6.56 0.87
CA SER A 141 18.19 6.63 2.13
C SER A 141 17.27 6.39 3.33
N GLY A 142 17.82 5.90 4.43
CA GLY A 142 17.04 5.42 5.58
C GLY A 142 16.50 3.99 5.40
N PRO A 143 15.49 3.57 6.18
CA PRO A 143 14.70 4.39 7.10
C PRO A 143 15.49 4.88 8.32
N VAL A 144 15.23 6.12 8.74
CA VAL A 144 15.67 6.64 10.04
C VAL A 144 14.46 6.66 10.96
N PHE A 145 14.59 6.03 12.12
CA PHE A 145 13.56 6.01 13.14
C PHE A 145 13.79 7.14 14.15
N GLY A 146 12.70 7.81 14.52
CA GLY A 146 12.64 8.82 15.57
C GLY A 146 11.35 8.68 16.37
N ASP A 147 11.25 9.39 17.49
CA ASP A 147 10.06 9.47 18.35
C ASP A 147 9.42 8.09 18.62
N ILE A 148 10.23 7.14 19.07
CA ILE A 148 9.76 5.80 19.40
C ILE A 148 8.73 5.89 20.54
N VAL A 149 7.55 5.31 20.31
CA VAL A 149 6.46 5.18 21.27
C VAL A 149 6.34 3.71 21.62
N PRO A 150 6.66 3.30 22.87
CA PRO A 150 6.54 1.90 23.27
C PRO A 150 5.14 1.35 23.05
N ALA A 151 5.05 0.06 22.74
CA ALA A 151 3.77 -0.63 22.66
C ALA A 151 3.01 -0.51 24.01
N PRO A 152 1.69 -0.29 23.98
CA PRO A 152 0.87 -0.31 25.20
C PRO A 152 1.07 -1.61 25.99
N PRO A 153 1.12 -1.55 27.33
CA PRO A 153 1.21 -2.75 28.14
C PRO A 153 -0.07 -3.59 28.02
N GLN A 154 0.04 -4.89 28.27
CA GLN A 154 -1.09 -5.83 28.22
C GLN A 154 -2.27 -5.42 29.14
N SER A 155 -2.01 -4.64 30.20
CA SER A 155 -3.06 -4.08 31.05
C SER A 155 -4.03 -3.14 30.32
N GLU A 156 -3.67 -2.67 29.13
CA GLU A 156 -4.47 -1.80 28.27
C GLU A 156 -5.09 -2.56 27.07
N ASP A 157 -5.09 -3.91 27.10
CA ASP A 157 -5.74 -4.73 26.08
C ASP A 157 -7.21 -4.33 25.91
N VAL A 158 -7.62 -4.14 24.65
CA VAL A 158 -9.01 -3.85 24.29
C VAL A 158 -9.75 -5.16 24.06
N TRP A 159 -10.78 -5.40 24.85
CA TRP A 159 -11.64 -6.58 24.73
C TRP A 159 -12.93 -6.23 24.01
N GLN A 160 -13.26 -7.01 22.99
CA GLN A 160 -14.52 -6.90 22.25
C GLN A 160 -15.30 -8.20 22.37
N PHE A 161 -16.60 -8.08 22.67
CA PHE A 161 -17.50 -9.21 22.68
C PHE A 161 -17.92 -9.56 21.25
N ASP A 162 -17.77 -10.83 20.88
CA ASP A 162 -18.21 -11.38 19.61
C ASP A 162 -19.31 -12.43 19.88
N PRO A 163 -20.58 -12.17 19.48
CA PRO A 163 -21.68 -13.09 19.71
C PRO A 163 -21.61 -14.38 18.87
N ASP A 164 -20.81 -14.40 17.80
CA ASP A 164 -20.67 -15.54 16.89
C ASP A 164 -19.57 -16.51 17.34
N MET A 165 -18.81 -16.15 18.37
CA MET A 165 -17.79 -17.01 18.98
C MET A 165 -18.38 -17.98 20.02
N GLU A 166 -17.82 -19.19 20.08
CA GLU A 166 -18.21 -20.17 21.09
C GLU A 166 -17.94 -19.62 22.51
N SER A 167 -18.92 -19.80 23.40
CA SER A 167 -18.84 -19.28 24.77
C SER A 167 -17.58 -19.79 25.49
N GLY A 168 -16.82 -18.86 26.08
CA GLY A 168 -15.58 -19.17 26.79
C GLY A 168 -14.34 -19.22 25.91
N THR A 169 -14.47 -18.97 24.60
CA THR A 169 -13.31 -18.81 23.71
C THR A 169 -12.82 -17.36 23.67
N VAL A 170 -11.51 -17.22 23.48
CA VAL A 170 -10.85 -15.93 23.28
C VAL A 170 -10.06 -16.04 21.99
N ARG A 171 -10.18 -15.02 21.13
CA ARG A 171 -9.43 -14.90 19.89
C ARG A 171 -8.74 -13.55 19.88
N GLN A 172 -7.43 -13.57 19.76
CA GLN A 172 -6.65 -12.36 19.50
C GLN A 172 -6.75 -12.00 18.03
N ILE A 173 -7.08 -10.73 17.74
CA ILE A 173 -7.24 -10.19 16.39
C ILE A 173 -6.07 -9.28 16.03
N ASP A 174 -5.57 -8.50 16.99
CA ASP A 174 -4.45 -7.58 16.83
C ASP A 174 -3.44 -7.72 17.99
N TRP A 175 -2.26 -7.14 17.78
CA TRP A 175 -1.17 -7.10 18.75
C TRP A 175 -0.79 -5.65 19.02
N ALA A 176 -0.51 -5.33 20.29
CA ALA A 176 0.12 -4.07 20.64
C ALA A 176 1.45 -3.93 19.88
N THR A 177 1.64 -2.81 19.20
CA THR A 177 2.83 -2.54 18.39
C THR A 177 3.50 -1.24 18.81
N GLU A 178 4.81 -1.19 18.63
CA GLU A 178 5.59 0.02 18.84
C GLU A 178 5.26 1.04 17.74
N GLY A 179 5.09 2.30 18.13
CA GLY A 179 4.98 3.43 17.21
C GLY A 179 6.33 4.08 16.95
N ALA A 180 6.49 4.71 15.80
CA ALA A 180 7.68 5.49 15.48
C ALA A 180 7.39 6.53 14.40
N THR A 181 8.13 7.65 14.43
CA THR A 181 8.33 8.49 13.25
C THR A 181 9.35 7.81 12.35
N VAL A 182 8.98 7.48 11.12
CA VAL A 182 9.88 6.85 10.14
C VAL A 182 10.15 7.81 8.99
N THR A 183 11.42 8.15 8.78
CA THR A 183 11.85 9.01 7.67
C THR A 183 12.60 8.21 6.61
N VAL A 184 12.09 8.24 5.37
CA VAL A 184 12.76 7.69 4.19
C VAL A 184 13.11 8.82 3.25
N GLY A 185 14.39 8.92 2.88
CA GLY A 185 14.86 9.88 1.89
C GLY A 185 14.80 9.30 0.48
N ARG A 186 14.42 10.16 -0.48
CA ARG A 186 14.46 9.85 -1.92
C ARG A 186 15.14 10.99 -2.66
N THR A 187 16.25 10.68 -3.32
CA THR A 187 16.95 11.63 -4.21
C THR A 187 16.80 11.15 -5.65
N VAL A 188 16.29 12.03 -6.52
CA VAL A 188 16.10 11.75 -7.95
C VAL A 188 17.08 12.62 -8.74
N TYR A 189 17.99 11.97 -9.47
CA TYR A 189 18.92 12.61 -10.39
C TYR A 189 18.34 12.53 -11.80
N ASN A 190 18.26 13.67 -12.49
CA ASN A 190 18.03 13.67 -13.94
C ASN A 190 19.37 13.43 -14.67
N ALA A 191 19.28 12.95 -15.91
CA ALA A 191 20.43 12.80 -16.80
C ALA A 191 21.09 14.15 -17.14
#